data_AF-A0A7W7ZKJ8-F1
#
_entry.id   AF-A0A7W7ZKJ8-F1
#
_cell.length_a   1.000
_cell.length_b   1.000
_cell.length_c   1.000
_cell.angle_alpha   90.00
_cell.angle_beta   90.00
_cell.angle_gamma   90.00
#
_symmetry.space_group_name_H-M   'P 1'
#
loop_
_entity.id
_entity.type
_entity.pdbx_description
1 polymer ?
#
loop_
_entity_poly.entity_id
_entity_poly.type
_entity_poly.pdbx_seq_one_letter_code
_entity_poly.pdbx_strand_id
1 'polypeptide(L)'
;MLDSPYRLTALTIAGCLLGTAGLLGSSVHSIYNSLPRLMACVVFVVIGMLGMYLASYTLRECVQNERWPPESITPFRRAVDHPIWKCVMVLLVFAMLLILIQAEHHRGYFWCVFFLLQTQTQIGSAFVRPRRTGDAHAGIDWSKMAPLTSDHWGER
;
A
#
# COMPACT_ATOMS: atom_id res chain seq x y z
N MET A 1 17.16 14.30 4.40
CA MET A 1 17.46 13.01 3.73
C MET A 1 16.15 12.44 3.23
N LEU A 2 15.97 12.27 1.92
CA LEU A 2 14.80 11.57 1.40
C LEU A 2 14.99 10.08 1.64
N ASP A 3 14.08 9.46 2.38
CA ASP A 3 14.05 8.01 2.51
C ASP A 3 13.80 7.38 1.14
N SER A 4 14.47 6.26 0.84
CA SER A 4 14.32 5.59 -0.43
C SER A 4 12.94 4.93 -0.54
N PRO A 5 12.35 4.82 -1.75
CA PRO A 5 11.06 4.15 -1.95
C PRO A 5 11.08 2.68 -1.47
N TYR A 6 12.24 2.03 -1.53
CA TYR A 6 12.48 0.69 -0.99
C TYR A 6 12.31 0.62 0.54
N ARG A 7 12.79 1.64 1.27
CA ARG A 7 12.65 1.67 2.73
C ARG A 7 11.19 1.85 3.15
N LEU A 8 10.46 2.74 2.48
CA LEU A 8 9.06 3.01 2.82
C LEU A 8 8.15 1.83 2.47
N THR A 9 8.39 1.17 1.33
CA THR A 9 7.68 -0.08 0.99
C THR A 9 8.01 -1.20 1.98
N ALA A 10 9.29 -1.37 2.36
CA ALA A 10 9.67 -2.33 3.39
C ALA A 10 9.04 -2.03 4.75
N LEU A 11 8.98 -0.77 5.18
CA LEU A 11 8.29 -0.34 6.41
C LEU A 11 6.79 -0.64 6.38
N THR A 12 6.16 -0.44 5.23
CA THR A 12 4.73 -0.73 5.04
C THR A 12 4.46 -2.24 5.20
N ILE A 13 5.33 -3.08 4.62
CA ILE A 13 5.26 -4.54 4.75
C ILE A 13 5.56 -4.97 6.20
N ALA A 14 6.56 -4.37 6.84
CA ALA A 14 6.90 -4.66 8.24
C ALA A 14 5.73 -4.33 9.19
N GLY A 15 5.05 -3.19 8.97
CA GLY A 15 3.85 -2.83 9.73
C GLY A 15 2.72 -3.85 9.57
N CYS A 16 2.51 -4.35 8.35
CA CYS A 16 1.57 -5.44 8.08
C CYS A 16 1.95 -6.71 8.87
N LEU A 17 3.20 -7.16 8.76
CA LEU A 17 3.67 -8.39 9.42
C LEU A 17 3.51 -8.28 10.94
N LEU A 18 3.87 -7.13 11.52
CA LEU A 18 3.72 -6.86 12.95
C LEU A 18 2.25 -6.95 13.40
N GLY A 19 1.34 -6.35 12.63
CA GLY A 19 -0.10 -6.42 12.91
C GLY A 19 -0.65 -7.85 12.81
N THR A 20 -0.22 -8.62 11.81
CA THR A 20 -0.65 -10.02 11.65
C THR A 20 -0.10 -10.95 12.73
N ALA A 21 1.14 -10.73 13.21
CA ALA A 21 1.74 -11.52 14.27
C ALA A 21 0.99 -11.37 15.61
N GLY A 22 0.56 -10.13 15.94
CA GLY A 22 -0.26 -9.87 17.12
C GLY A 22 -1.60 -10.64 17.12
N LEU A 23 -2.22 -10.80 15.95
CA LEU A 23 -3.51 -11.48 15.82
C LEU A 23 -3.38 -13.00 15.83
N LEU A 24 -2.34 -13.55 15.19
CA LEU A 24 -2.06 -14.99 15.25
C LEU A 24 -1.73 -15.45 16.68
N GLY A 25 -0.97 -14.66 17.44
CA GLY A 25 -0.65 -14.95 18.84
C GLY A 25 -1.86 -15.02 19.77
N SER A 26 -2.93 -14.27 19.45
CA SER A 26 -4.18 -14.26 20.24
C SER A 26 -5.06 -15.50 20.04
N SER A 27 -4.89 -16.22 18.92
CA SER A 27 -5.73 -17.34 18.53
C SER A 27 -5.40 -18.68 19.22
N VAL A 28 -4.30 -18.73 20.01
CA VAL A 28 -3.69 -20.01 20.39
C VAL A 28 -4.12 -20.56 21.75
N HIS A 29 -4.55 -19.81 22.79
CA HIS A 29 -4.85 -20.40 24.12
C HIS A 29 -5.87 -19.66 25.02
N SER A 30 -6.51 -20.47 25.88
CA SER A 30 -7.65 -20.26 26.81
C SER A 30 -7.83 -18.91 27.55
N ILE A 31 -9.11 -18.60 27.78
CA ILE A 31 -9.76 -17.31 28.11
C ILE A 31 -9.42 -16.71 29.50
N TYR A 32 -8.77 -17.45 30.40
CA TYR A 32 -8.65 -17.07 31.82
C TYR A 32 -7.52 -16.08 32.17
N ASN A 33 -6.57 -15.80 31.27
CA ASN A 33 -5.51 -14.77 31.43
C ASN A 33 -5.58 -13.67 30.34
N SER A 34 -6.79 -13.36 29.88
CA SER A 34 -7.06 -12.72 28.59
C SER A 34 -6.75 -11.22 28.53
N LEU A 35 -6.91 -10.46 29.61
CA LEU A 35 -6.90 -8.99 29.57
C LEU A 35 -5.52 -8.37 29.22
N PRO A 36 -4.41 -8.68 29.93
CA PRO A 36 -3.10 -8.11 29.58
C PRO A 36 -2.59 -8.58 28.21
N ARG A 37 -2.95 -9.81 27.79
CA ARG A 37 -2.59 -10.34 26.46
C ARG A 37 -3.39 -9.68 25.35
N LEU A 38 -4.68 -9.45 25.55
CA LEU A 38 -5.54 -8.73 24.60
C LEU A 38 -5.03 -7.30 24.43
N MET A 39 -4.67 -6.63 25.53
CA MET A 39 -4.04 -5.30 25.49
C MET A 39 -2.73 -5.32 24.69
N ALA A 40 -1.85 -6.30 24.92
CA ALA A 40 -0.62 -6.44 24.13
C ALA A 40 -0.90 -6.66 22.64
N CYS A 41 -1.86 -7.54 22.30
CA CYS A 41 -2.25 -7.80 20.91
C CYS A 41 -2.81 -6.54 20.23
N VAL A 42 -3.68 -5.79 20.91
CA VAL A 42 -4.22 -4.52 20.41
C VAL A 42 -3.09 -3.52 20.19
N VAL A 43 -2.13 -3.41 21.10
CA VAL A 43 -0.98 -2.52 20.94
C VAL A 43 -0.16 -2.88 19.70
N PHE A 44 0.17 -4.16 19.48
CA PHE A 44 0.88 -4.59 18.26
C PHE A 44 0.09 -4.29 16.99
N VAL A 45 -1.23 -4.52 16.99
CA VAL A 45 -2.10 -4.20 15.85
C VAL A 45 -2.11 -2.70 15.58
N VAL A 46 -2.32 -1.87 16.60
CA VAL A 46 -2.38 -0.41 16.46
C VAL A 46 -1.04 0.15 15.98
N ILE A 47 0.08 -0.30 16.55
CA ILE A 47 1.42 0.13 16.12
C ILE A 47 1.69 -0.30 14.67
N GLY A 48 1.34 -1.54 14.31
CA GLY A 48 1.50 -2.05 12.95
C GLY A 48 0.68 -1.27 11.93
N MET A 49 -0.60 -1.00 12.25
CA MET A 49 -1.49 -0.19 11.41
C MET A 49 -1.00 1.25 11.27
N LEU A 50 -0.58 1.87 12.38
CA LEU A 50 -0.07 3.24 12.36
C LEU A 50 1.20 3.35 11.52
N GLY A 51 2.15 2.43 11.69
CA GLY A 51 3.38 2.38 10.90
C GLY A 51 3.09 2.17 9.41
N MET A 52 2.20 1.23 9.07
CA MET A 52 1.75 1.01 7.70
C MET A 52 1.09 2.26 7.10
N TYR A 53 0.21 2.93 7.86
CA TYR A 53 -0.50 4.13 7.41
C TYR A 53 0.45 5.29 7.16
N LEU A 54 1.36 5.58 8.09
CA LEU A 54 2.35 6.66 7.97
C LEU A 54 3.34 6.40 6.82
N ALA A 55 3.79 5.16 6.66
CA ALA A 55 4.65 4.78 5.55
C ALA A 55 3.94 4.91 4.20
N SER A 56 2.69 4.45 4.10
CA SER A 56 1.87 4.57 2.89
C SER A 56 1.56 6.02 2.54
N TYR A 57 1.25 6.84 3.55
CA TYR A 57 1.00 8.27 3.39
C TYR A 57 2.24 8.98 2.84
N THR A 58 3.40 8.78 3.48
CA THR A 58 4.68 9.36 3.04
C THR A 58 5.06 8.87 1.64
N LEU A 59 4.85 7.57 1.36
CA LEU A 59 5.09 6.98 0.04
C LEU A 59 4.26 7.70 -1.03
N ARG A 60 2.95 7.84 -0.79
CA ARG A 60 2.04 8.51 -1.72
C ARG A 60 2.40 9.99 -1.89
N GLU A 61 2.69 10.70 -0.81
CA GLU A 61 3.10 12.10 -0.86
C GLU A 61 4.38 12.28 -1.69
N CYS A 62 5.39 11.44 -1.48
CA CYS A 62 6.65 11.52 -2.22
C CYS A 62 6.49 11.17 -3.71
N VAL A 63 5.66 10.17 -4.05
CA VAL A 63 5.38 9.81 -5.45
C VAL A 63 4.56 10.88 -6.15
N GLN A 64 3.54 11.43 -5.49
CA GLN A 64 2.63 12.41 -6.09
C GLN A 64 3.29 13.79 -6.26
N ASN A 65 4.16 14.18 -5.33
CA ASN A 65 4.91 15.43 -5.40
C ASN A 65 6.22 15.31 -6.21
N GLU A 66 6.39 14.23 -6.97
CA GLU A 66 7.55 13.98 -7.83
C GLU A 66 8.90 14.15 -7.09
N ARG A 67 8.93 13.85 -5.78
CA ARG A 67 10.13 14.06 -4.95
C ARG A 67 11.25 13.07 -5.26
N TRP A 68 10.94 11.96 -5.93
CA TRP A 68 11.91 10.98 -6.38
C TRP A 68 12.03 10.96 -7.90
N PRO A 69 13.24 10.72 -8.43
CA PRO A 69 13.44 10.61 -9.87
C PRO A 69 12.62 9.45 -10.44
N PRO A 70 12.09 9.59 -11.67
CA PRO A 70 11.20 8.59 -12.28
C PRO A 70 11.85 7.21 -12.40
N GLU A 71 13.16 7.16 -12.60
CA GLU A 71 13.95 5.93 -12.66
C GLU A 71 13.78 5.05 -11.41
N SER A 72 13.70 5.67 -10.23
CA SER A 72 13.56 4.97 -8.95
C SER A 72 12.15 4.40 -8.71
N ILE A 73 11.12 5.00 -9.34
CA ILE A 73 9.70 4.63 -9.16
C ILE A 73 9.24 3.65 -10.26
N THR A 74 9.86 3.71 -11.44
CA THR A 74 9.54 2.88 -12.60
C THR A 74 9.45 1.37 -12.32
N PRO A 75 10.36 0.73 -11.56
CA PRO A 75 10.24 -0.71 -11.26
C PRO A 75 8.97 -1.03 -10.46
N PHE A 76 8.60 -0.18 -9.50
CA PHE A 76 7.39 -0.37 -8.70
C PHE A 76 6.12 -0.19 -9.54
N ARG A 77 6.10 0.81 -10.42
CA ARG A 77 4.99 1.01 -11.37
C ARG A 77 4.83 -0.20 -12.28
N ARG A 78 5.93 -0.71 -12.85
CA ARG A 78 5.92 -1.90 -13.69
C ARG A 78 5.38 -3.12 -12.94
N ALA A 79 5.74 -3.29 -11.67
CA ALA A 79 5.24 -4.38 -10.83
C ALA A 79 3.72 -4.27 -10.59
N VAL A 80 3.23 -3.08 -10.25
CA VAL A 80 1.79 -2.82 -9.99
C VAL A 80 0.95 -2.92 -11.27
N ASP A 81 1.48 -2.48 -12.41
CA ASP A 81 0.79 -2.56 -13.70
C ASP A 81 0.76 -3.99 -14.27
N HIS A 82 1.58 -4.90 -13.75
CA HIS A 82 1.66 -6.28 -14.22
C HIS A 82 0.33 -7.04 -13.98
N PRO A 83 -0.18 -7.83 -14.94
CA PRO A 83 -1.43 -8.58 -14.77
C PRO A 83 -1.40 -9.54 -13.58
N ILE A 84 -0.23 -10.10 -13.26
CA ILE A 84 -0.04 -10.95 -12.06
C ILE A 84 -0.43 -10.21 -10.78
N TRP A 85 -0.14 -8.91 -10.66
CA TRP A 85 -0.54 -8.13 -9.49
C TRP A 85 -2.06 -8.11 -9.31
N LYS A 86 -2.80 -7.88 -10.41
CA LYS A 86 -4.26 -7.91 -10.43
C LYS A 86 -4.79 -9.29 -10.10
N CYS A 87 -4.20 -10.35 -10.63
CA CYS A 87 -4.55 -11.73 -10.29
C CYS A 87 -4.35 -12.01 -8.79
N VAL A 88 -3.23 -11.58 -8.20
CA VAL A 88 -2.96 -11.72 -6.76
C VAL A 88 -4.03 -10.98 -5.93
N MET A 89 -4.41 -9.76 -6.33
CA MET A 89 -5.47 -9.02 -5.64
C MET A 89 -6.81 -9.75 -5.67
N VAL A 90 -7.21 -10.26 -6.85
CA VAL A 90 -8.45 -11.02 -7.01
C VAL A 90 -8.41 -12.30 -6.17
N LEU A 91 -7.29 -13.00 -6.16
CA LEU A 91 -7.09 -14.20 -5.34
C LEU A 91 -7.18 -13.90 -3.83
N LEU A 92 -6.61 -12.77 -3.37
CA LEU A 92 -6.70 -12.35 -1.98
C LEU A 92 -8.15 -12.03 -1.57
N VAL A 93 -8.90 -11.34 -2.43
CA VAL A 93 -10.34 -11.07 -2.20
C VAL A 93 -11.13 -12.38 -2.17
N PHE A 94 -10.87 -13.29 -3.11
CA PHE A 94 -11.55 -14.59 -3.15
C PHE A 94 -11.23 -15.43 -1.91
N ALA A 95 -9.96 -15.48 -1.48
CA ALA A 95 -9.56 -16.14 -0.25
C ALA A 95 -10.26 -15.53 0.98
N MET A 96 -10.37 -14.21 1.05
CA MET A 96 -11.08 -13.52 2.12
C MET A 96 -12.57 -13.91 2.17
N LEU A 97 -13.23 -13.99 1.02
CA LEU A 97 -14.64 -14.41 0.91
C LEU A 97 -14.82 -15.87 1.34
N LEU A 98 -13.95 -16.78 0.91
CA LEU A 98 -14.00 -18.19 1.32
C LEU A 98 -13.85 -18.35 2.84
N ILE A 99 -12.93 -17.62 3.45
CA ILE A 99 -12.72 -17.64 4.91
C ILE A 99 -13.96 -17.06 5.63
N LEU A 100 -14.57 -16.00 5.08
CA LEU A 100 -15.77 -15.38 5.64
C LEU A 100 -16.99 -16.31 5.57
N ILE A 101 -17.08 -17.19 4.58
CA ILE A 101 -18.12 -18.24 4.54
C ILE A 101 -17.87 -19.30 5.63
N GLN A 102 -16.61 -19.61 5.94
CA GLN A 102 -16.21 -20.55 6.99
C GLN A 102 -16.01 -19.90 8.37
N ALA A 103 -16.72 -18.79 8.64
CA ALA A 103 -16.45 -17.77 9.66
C ALA A 103 -16.16 -18.23 11.10
N GLU A 104 -16.52 -19.45 11.49
CA GLU A 104 -16.45 -19.88 12.89
C GLU A 104 -15.06 -20.36 13.30
N HIS A 105 -14.31 -21.04 12.43
CA HIS A 105 -13.02 -21.65 12.80
C HIS A 105 -11.80 -20.85 12.33
N HIS A 106 -11.97 -19.90 11.42
CA HIS A 106 -10.85 -19.28 10.70
C HIS A 106 -10.78 -17.75 10.83
N ARG A 107 -11.38 -17.18 11.89
CA ARG A 107 -11.38 -15.72 12.14
C ARG A 107 -9.98 -15.09 12.16
N GLY A 108 -8.97 -15.80 12.69
CA GLY A 108 -7.59 -15.30 12.68
C GLY A 108 -7.02 -15.13 11.27
N TYR A 109 -7.24 -16.14 10.40
CA TYR A 109 -6.79 -16.09 9.00
C TYR A 109 -7.48 -15.00 8.20
N PHE A 110 -8.75 -14.72 8.49
CA PHE A 110 -9.48 -13.60 7.86
C PHE A 110 -8.71 -12.29 8.04
N TRP A 111 -8.30 -11.98 9.27
CA TRP A 111 -7.58 -10.76 9.54
C TRP A 111 -6.21 -10.73 8.86
N CYS A 112 -5.49 -11.85 8.82
CA CYS A 112 -4.21 -11.92 8.10
C CYS A 112 -4.38 -11.58 6.61
N VAL A 113 -5.36 -12.18 5.95
CA VAL A 113 -5.66 -11.91 4.54
C VAL A 113 -6.14 -10.48 4.34
N PHE A 114 -6.96 -9.96 5.26
CA PHE A 114 -7.42 -8.57 5.23
C PHE A 114 -6.25 -7.58 5.32
N PHE A 115 -5.30 -7.77 6.25
CA PHE A 115 -4.14 -6.91 6.37
C PHE A 115 -3.26 -6.95 5.12
N LEU A 116 -2.99 -8.15 4.59
CA LEU A 116 -2.25 -8.31 3.34
C LEU A 116 -2.94 -7.58 2.18
N LEU A 117 -4.25 -7.76 2.02
CA LEU A 117 -5.02 -7.09 0.98
C LEU A 117 -4.97 -5.56 1.13
N GLN A 118 -5.12 -5.04 2.36
CA GLN A 118 -5.02 -3.61 2.64
C GLN A 118 -3.64 -3.06 2.31
N THR A 119 -2.57 -3.71 2.75
CA THR A 119 -1.19 -3.30 2.45
C THR A 119 -0.93 -3.24 0.96
N GLN A 120 -1.31 -4.29 0.23
CA GLN A 120 -1.13 -4.35 -1.21
C GLN A 120 -1.94 -3.24 -1.90
N THR A 121 -3.17 -2.99 -1.44
CA THR A 121 -4.03 -1.92 -1.99
C THR A 121 -3.41 -0.53 -1.78
N GLN A 122 -2.86 -0.27 -0.59
CA GLN A 122 -2.17 1.00 -0.30
C GLN A 122 -0.95 1.19 -1.18
N ILE A 123 -0.08 0.17 -1.30
CA ILE A 123 1.10 0.19 -2.18
C ILE A 123 0.68 0.44 -3.63
N GLY A 124 -0.31 -0.32 -4.14
CA GLY A 124 -0.82 -0.15 -5.49
C GLY A 124 -1.31 1.27 -5.73
N SER A 125 -2.14 1.80 -4.82
CA SER A 125 -2.70 3.16 -4.94
C SER A 125 -1.65 4.27 -4.92
N ALA A 126 -0.54 4.07 -4.21
CA ALA A 126 0.54 5.05 -4.11
C ALA A 126 1.37 5.13 -5.40
N PHE A 127 1.51 4.02 -6.14
CA PHE A 127 2.30 3.96 -7.36
C PHE A 127 1.50 4.11 -8.65
N VAL A 128 0.16 3.99 -8.60
CA VAL A 128 -0.71 4.34 -9.74
C VAL A 128 -0.39 5.77 -10.15
N ARG A 129 -0.11 5.95 -11.45
CA ARG A 129 0.15 7.29 -11.99
C ARG A 129 -1.03 8.19 -11.63
N PRO A 130 -0.80 9.38 -11.02
CA PRO A 130 -1.87 10.33 -10.86
C PRO A 130 -2.46 10.58 -12.26
N ARG A 131 -3.75 10.26 -12.44
CA ARG A 131 -4.50 10.82 -13.57
C ARG A 131 -4.30 12.32 -13.43
N ARG A 132 -3.64 12.96 -14.39
CA ARG A 132 -3.60 14.43 -14.44
C ARG A 132 -5.06 14.88 -14.42
N THR A 133 -5.51 15.39 -13.28
CA THR A 133 -6.81 16.04 -13.13
C THR A 133 -6.74 17.42 -13.79
N GLY A 134 -6.35 17.43 -15.06
CA GLY A 134 -6.18 18.60 -15.91
C GLY A 134 -6.88 18.46 -17.26
N ASP A 135 -7.22 17.25 -17.69
CA ASP A 135 -7.69 17.02 -19.08
C ASP A 135 -9.19 16.70 -19.20
N ALA A 136 -9.98 16.85 -18.12
CA ALA A 136 -11.43 16.65 -18.22
C ALA A 136 -12.21 17.98 -18.29
N HIS A 137 -11.97 18.97 -17.42
CA HIS A 137 -12.87 20.13 -17.28
C HIS A 137 -12.20 21.50 -17.01
N ALA A 138 -10.88 21.65 -17.17
CA ALA A 138 -10.26 22.98 -17.12
C ALA A 138 -9.95 23.42 -18.56
N GLY A 139 -10.57 24.50 -19.02
CA GLY A 139 -10.23 25.11 -20.30
C GLY A 139 -8.73 25.28 -20.42
N ILE A 140 -8.18 24.96 -21.59
CA ILE A 140 -6.75 25.00 -21.88
C ILE A 140 -6.22 26.40 -21.58
N ASP A 141 -5.46 26.54 -20.48
CA ASP A 141 -4.79 27.79 -20.12
C ASP A 141 -3.44 27.84 -20.86
N TRP A 142 -3.49 28.32 -22.10
CA TRP A 142 -2.35 28.46 -23.01
C TRP A 142 -1.21 29.32 -22.44
N SER A 143 -1.48 30.13 -21.40
CA SER A 143 -0.49 30.98 -20.73
C SER A 143 0.47 30.22 -19.81
N LYS A 144 0.11 28.98 -19.43
CA LYS A 144 0.87 28.15 -18.47
C LYS A 144 1.54 26.93 -19.12
N MET A 145 1.45 26.80 -20.44
CA MET A 145 2.25 25.80 -21.15
C MET A 145 3.71 26.23 -21.09
N ALA A 146 4.52 25.49 -20.34
CA ALA A 146 5.97 25.60 -20.44
C ALA A 146 6.35 25.40 -21.93
N PRO A 147 7.26 26.23 -22.49
CA PRO A 147 7.69 26.04 -23.87
C PRO A 147 8.19 24.61 -24.02
N LEU A 148 7.68 23.93 -25.04
CA LEU A 148 8.15 22.59 -25.43
C LEU A 148 9.64 22.69 -25.77
N THR A 149 10.51 22.49 -24.78
CA THR A 149 11.93 22.24 -24.98
C THR A 149 12.06 20.83 -25.51
N SER A 150 11.92 20.70 -26.82
CA SER A 150 12.28 19.49 -27.53
C SER A 150 13.73 19.65 -27.99
N ASP A 151 14.61 18.81 -27.47
CA ASP A 151 16.02 18.67 -27.89
C ASP A 151 16.18 18.20 -29.35
N HIS A 152 15.09 18.08 -30.11
CA HIS A 152 15.07 17.52 -31.47
C HIS A 152 14.73 18.53 -32.58
N TRP A 153 14.51 19.80 -32.27
CA TRP A 153 14.19 20.83 -33.30
C TRP A 153 15.39 21.71 -33.67
N GLY A 154 16.61 21.35 -33.28
CA GLY A 154 17.80 22.20 -33.42
C GLY A 154 19.05 21.53 -34.00
N GLU A 155 18.96 20.33 -34.57
CA GLU A 155 20.05 19.76 -35.38
C GLU A 155 19.74 19.92 -36.87
N ARG A 156 20.06 21.12 -37.40
CA ARG A 156 20.82 21.41 -38.63
C ARG A 156 20.49 22.79 -39.19
#